data_AF-A0A4R5U7W9-F1
#
_entry.id   AF-A0A4R5U7W9-F1
#
_cell.length_a   1.000
_cell.length_b   1.000
_cell.length_c   1.000
_cell.angle_alpha   90.00
_cell.angle_beta   90.00
_cell.angle_gamma   90.00
#
_symmetry.space_group_name_H-M   'P 1'
#
loop_
_entity.id
_entity.type
_entity.pdbx_description
1 polymer ?
#
loop_
_entity_poly.entity_id
_entity_poly.type
_entity_poly.pdbx_seq_one_letter_code
_entity_poly.pdbx_strand_id
1 'polypeptide(L)'
;MRNFCSGSRSSGRLAAAVIAAAVVLLPGLAQAQQATVVQRSFINLSFEEPNLQTAGCRVYIGEQYVPGWTTTHNPFGQQNVGGCVAPSGFVPGELARIIELWRTPRTNAGLTVNARSGSQLAELNAEQLSRISQNVCLVQGDEIQWRFSHRGRASATTQDRMRFLLGPSPIVEVGTTNSGAGGVITTFQGSATSAAGPNGWRDYQGTFAYAGIGGTTDIGFEALSGTATTGNFLDDIQVVLKPFVELAGGTYETTEGVTSGLPALRVAGQLDSDLVVQITTSSGAGNPVLGVDYTTPTGTSTFTVRIPARSEPYHGELISLGLTAPANTVFDGSRVVGLQLVPDDSRYFTRSSTQCGAAGVATSAWTILDDDVDLSISKSVSPANARSGDNVTYTLTTTSNANARINVTGAVIRDPAVTGLDCSAATPTCTATRPALCAPDHSLATLQGSGMVLPEFLPGEQVQLRLACRVTASGVAP
;
A
#
# COMPACT_ATOMS: atom_id res chain seq x y z
N MET A 1 74.29 14.33 34.77
CA MET A 1 75.63 14.80 34.37
C MET A 1 75.59 15.17 32.89
N ARG A 2 75.86 16.45 32.59
CA ARG A 2 76.06 17.10 31.27
C ARG A 2 74.87 17.13 30.30
N ASN A 3 74.61 18.16 29.50
CA ASN A 3 74.69 19.62 29.57
C ASN A 3 74.24 20.13 28.17
N PHE A 4 73.81 21.40 28.12
CA PHE A 4 73.83 22.33 26.97
C PHE A 4 72.63 22.48 26.00
N CYS A 5 71.96 23.62 26.23
CA CYS A 5 71.38 24.66 25.37
C CYS A 5 71.71 24.78 23.85
N SER A 6 70.64 25.16 23.14
CA SER A 6 70.45 26.28 22.18
C SER A 6 71.04 26.28 20.75
N GLY A 7 70.22 26.81 19.82
CA GLY A 7 70.60 27.36 18.50
C GLY A 7 69.57 27.02 17.40
N SER A 8 68.49 27.79 17.21
CA SER A 8 68.30 28.94 16.30
C SER A 8 68.04 28.64 14.80
N ARG A 9 66.80 28.96 14.37
CA ARG A 9 66.33 29.60 13.12
C ARG A 9 66.76 29.10 11.72
N SER A 10 65.76 28.69 10.93
CA SER A 10 65.43 29.27 9.60
C SER A 10 64.13 28.62 9.08
N SER A 11 63.00 29.33 9.05
CA SER A 11 62.47 30.05 7.88
C SER A 11 62.25 29.17 6.65
N GLY A 12 61.10 28.50 6.57
CA GLY A 12 60.60 27.85 5.36
C GLY A 12 59.08 27.94 5.32
N ARG A 13 58.55 28.89 4.54
CA ARG A 13 57.12 29.03 4.25
C ARG A 13 56.68 27.81 3.44
N LEU A 14 55.78 27.00 4.00
CA LEU A 14 55.03 25.98 3.27
C LEU A 14 53.55 26.31 3.38
N ALA A 15 52.96 26.51 2.20
CA ALA A 15 51.60 26.94 1.96
C ALA A 15 50.59 25.98 2.60
N ALA A 16 49.58 26.55 3.26
CA ALA A 16 48.41 25.82 3.74
C ALA A 16 47.54 25.45 2.54
N ALA A 17 47.63 24.20 2.08
CA ALA A 17 46.64 23.59 1.20
C ALA A 17 45.50 23.05 2.06
N VAL A 18 44.40 23.80 2.13
CA VAL A 18 43.13 23.34 2.70
C VAL A 18 42.53 22.33 1.73
N ILE A 19 42.65 21.05 2.03
CA ILE A 19 41.90 19.98 1.33
C ILE A 19 40.48 20.03 1.89
N ALA A 20 39.58 20.70 1.17
CA ALA A 20 38.15 20.59 1.39
C ALA A 20 37.71 19.17 0.96
N ALA A 21 37.42 18.32 1.94
CA ALA A 21 36.80 17.02 1.70
C ALA A 21 35.39 17.24 1.17
N ALA A 22 35.18 16.99 -0.12
CA ALA A 22 33.86 16.91 -0.72
C ALA A 22 33.14 15.69 -0.15
N VAL A 23 32.26 15.91 0.83
CA VAL A 23 31.26 14.93 1.25
C VAL A 23 30.26 14.81 0.11
N VAL A 24 30.45 13.80 -0.72
CA VAL A 24 29.44 13.36 -1.68
C VAL A 24 28.30 12.75 -0.86
N LEU A 25 27.25 13.52 -0.64
CA LEU A 25 25.95 13.03 -0.21
C LEU A 25 25.42 12.12 -1.31
N LEU A 26 25.67 10.83 -1.19
CA LEU A 26 24.92 9.81 -1.91
C LEU A 26 23.44 9.99 -1.53
N PRO A 27 22.51 10.13 -2.49
CA PRO A 27 21.10 10.04 -2.16
C PRO A 27 20.88 8.65 -1.56
N GLY A 28 20.48 8.63 -0.28
CA GLY A 28 20.08 7.42 0.39
C GLY A 28 19.06 6.70 -0.49
N LEU A 29 19.39 5.47 -0.86
CA LEU A 29 18.43 4.53 -1.43
C LEU A 29 17.21 4.57 -0.50
N ALA A 30 16.10 5.10 -1.00
CA ALA A 30 14.81 4.89 -0.38
C ALA A 30 14.63 3.37 -0.31
N GLN A 31 14.86 2.79 0.88
CA GLN A 31 14.32 1.49 1.18
C GLN A 31 12.83 1.64 0.97
N ALA A 32 12.30 1.01 -0.09
CA ALA A 32 10.88 0.81 -0.21
C ALA A 32 10.47 0.14 1.09
N GLN A 33 9.81 0.91 1.96
CA GLN A 33 9.34 0.44 3.23
C GLN A 33 8.29 -0.61 2.87
N GLN A 34 8.69 -1.88 2.90
CA GLN A 34 7.74 -2.99 2.76
C GLN A 34 6.67 -2.70 3.79
N ALA A 35 5.46 -2.40 3.30
CA ALA A 35 4.33 -2.25 4.18
C ALA A 35 4.27 -3.53 5.02
N THR A 36 4.28 -3.42 6.34
CA THR A 36 4.05 -4.57 7.21
C THR A 36 2.65 -5.07 6.88
N VAL A 37 2.55 -6.12 6.07
CA VAL A 37 1.27 -6.70 5.64
C VAL A 37 0.98 -7.91 6.48
N VAL A 38 -0.29 -8.07 6.87
CA VAL A 38 -0.73 -9.19 7.69
C VAL A 38 -0.56 -10.50 6.91
N GLN A 39 -0.12 -11.56 7.60
CA GLN A 39 0.01 -12.88 6.99
C GLN A 39 -1.39 -13.47 6.73
N ARG A 40 -1.92 -13.27 5.52
CA ARG A 40 -3.27 -13.68 5.12
C ARG A 40 -3.28 -14.79 4.06
N SER A 41 -2.12 -15.41 3.85
CA SER A 41 -1.87 -16.51 2.94
C SER A 41 -0.86 -17.45 3.57
N PHE A 42 -0.57 -18.56 2.90
CA PHE A 42 0.44 -19.52 3.32
C PHE A 42 1.41 -19.75 2.16
N ILE A 43 2.66 -20.03 2.48
CA ILE A 43 3.69 -20.31 1.49
C ILE A 43 4.28 -21.70 1.70
N ASN A 44 4.94 -22.24 0.68
CA ASN A 44 5.71 -23.48 0.79
C ASN A 44 4.88 -24.66 1.36
N LEU A 45 3.64 -24.79 0.88
CA LEU A 45 2.65 -25.73 1.41
C LEU A 45 2.91 -27.22 1.07
N SER A 46 3.86 -27.47 0.16
CA SER A 46 4.37 -28.81 -0.17
C SER A 46 5.87 -28.96 0.12
N PHE A 47 6.47 -28.04 0.89
CA PHE A 47 7.87 -28.11 1.30
C PHE A 47 8.88 -28.19 0.14
N GLU A 48 8.54 -27.63 -1.03
CA GLU A 48 9.42 -27.59 -2.20
C GLU A 48 10.56 -26.57 -2.04
N GLU A 49 10.47 -25.71 -1.02
CA GLU A 49 11.53 -24.79 -0.63
C GLU A 49 12.04 -25.10 0.79
N PRO A 50 13.36 -25.25 0.98
CA PRO A 50 14.41 -25.14 -0.02
C PRO A 50 14.43 -26.36 -0.95
N ASN A 51 14.79 -26.17 -2.22
CA ASN A 51 14.90 -27.25 -3.19
C ASN A 51 16.18 -28.07 -2.94
N LEU A 52 16.05 -29.26 -2.34
CA LEU A 52 17.21 -30.10 -1.97
C LEU A 52 17.87 -30.83 -3.15
N GLN A 53 17.23 -30.83 -4.32
CA GLN A 53 17.67 -31.39 -5.61
C GLN A 53 17.98 -32.90 -5.65
N THR A 54 18.87 -33.42 -4.79
CA THR A 54 19.37 -34.80 -4.79
C THR A 54 18.31 -35.80 -4.33
N ALA A 55 17.74 -36.58 -5.26
CA ALA A 55 16.76 -37.62 -4.93
C ALA A 55 17.30 -38.64 -3.91
N GLY A 56 16.45 -39.00 -2.93
CA GLY A 56 16.78 -39.95 -1.88
C GLY A 56 17.52 -39.34 -0.69
N CYS A 57 17.92 -38.08 -0.75
CA CYS A 57 18.58 -37.38 0.35
C CYS A 57 17.56 -36.89 1.41
N ARG A 58 18.07 -36.47 2.58
CA ARG A 58 17.27 -35.91 3.68
C ARG A 58 18.08 -34.95 4.52
N VAL A 59 17.44 -33.91 5.04
CA VAL A 59 18.04 -32.96 5.98
C VAL A 59 17.29 -32.91 7.30
N TYR A 60 18.02 -32.72 8.40
CA TYR A 60 17.51 -31.92 9.52
C TYR A 60 17.99 -30.51 9.29
N ILE A 61 17.06 -29.60 9.04
CA ILE A 61 17.37 -28.22 8.65
C ILE A 61 16.71 -27.25 9.61
N GLY A 62 17.42 -26.21 10.01
CA GLY A 62 16.86 -25.16 10.86
C GLY A 62 15.64 -24.50 10.21
N GLU A 63 14.61 -24.21 11.01
CA GLU A 63 13.37 -23.56 10.55
C GLU A 63 13.62 -22.25 9.78
N GLN A 64 14.71 -21.53 10.08
CA GLN A 64 15.09 -20.31 9.37
C GLN A 64 15.35 -20.50 7.87
N TYR A 65 15.57 -21.73 7.43
CA TYR A 65 15.81 -22.06 6.01
C TYR A 65 14.59 -22.67 5.32
N VAL A 66 13.48 -22.89 6.03
CA VAL A 66 12.23 -23.45 5.47
C VAL A 66 11.20 -22.33 5.40
N PRO A 67 11.02 -21.67 4.24
CA PRO A 67 10.16 -20.50 4.14
C PRO A 67 8.76 -20.76 4.68
N GLY A 68 8.28 -19.85 5.55
CA GLY A 68 6.94 -19.88 6.13
C GLY A 68 6.79 -20.74 7.38
N TRP A 69 7.65 -21.72 7.61
CA TRP A 69 7.46 -22.74 8.65
C TRP A 69 8.37 -22.54 9.85
N THR A 70 7.76 -22.60 11.03
CA THR A 70 8.45 -22.70 12.33
C THR A 70 8.14 -24.05 12.97
N THR A 71 8.92 -24.45 13.98
CA THR A 71 8.71 -25.72 14.68
C THR A 71 8.75 -25.57 16.20
N THR A 72 8.06 -26.46 16.92
CA THR A 72 8.20 -26.64 18.37
C THR A 72 9.44 -27.48 18.75
N HIS A 73 10.18 -28.01 17.77
CA HIS A 73 11.35 -28.85 18.02
C HIS A 73 12.42 -28.14 18.89
N ASN A 74 12.96 -28.84 19.90
CA ASN A 74 14.08 -28.31 20.70
C ASN A 74 15.34 -28.18 19.83
N PRO A 75 16.27 -27.25 20.10
CA PRO A 75 17.50 -27.16 19.31
C PRO A 75 18.24 -28.49 19.22
N PHE A 76 18.53 -28.94 18.00
CA PHE A 76 19.25 -30.17 17.70
C PHE A 76 20.21 -29.95 16.54
N GLY A 77 21.24 -30.81 16.46
CA GLY A 77 22.27 -30.69 15.42
C GLY A 77 21.67 -30.90 14.04
N GLN A 78 21.87 -29.94 13.15
CA GLN A 78 21.51 -30.06 11.73
C GLN A 78 22.22 -31.25 11.08
N GLN A 79 21.57 -31.88 10.10
CA GLN A 79 22.09 -33.10 9.45
C GLN A 79 21.83 -33.06 7.96
N ASN A 80 22.74 -33.61 7.17
CA ASN A 80 22.57 -33.84 5.75
C ASN A 80 22.97 -35.29 5.44
N VAL A 81 21.99 -36.09 5.04
CA VAL A 81 22.18 -37.52 4.75
C VAL A 81 21.84 -37.78 3.30
N GLY A 82 22.76 -38.41 2.57
CA GLY A 82 22.59 -38.71 1.15
C GLY A 82 22.90 -37.53 0.24
N GLY A 83 23.61 -36.50 0.71
CA GLY A 83 24.18 -35.44 -0.12
C GLY A 83 23.14 -34.48 -0.70
N CYS A 84 22.21 -33.99 0.13
CA CYS A 84 21.29 -32.93 -0.29
C CYS A 84 22.04 -31.65 -0.65
N VAL A 85 21.51 -30.91 -1.61
CA VAL A 85 21.89 -29.52 -1.85
C VAL A 85 21.16 -28.67 -0.81
N ALA A 86 21.85 -28.30 0.27
CA ALA A 86 21.27 -27.46 1.32
C ALA A 86 21.44 -25.95 1.00
N PRO A 87 20.59 -25.07 1.55
CA PRO A 87 20.72 -23.63 1.41
C PRO A 87 22.07 -23.08 1.88
N SER A 88 22.44 -21.93 1.32
CA SER A 88 23.58 -21.14 1.78
C SER A 88 23.53 -20.90 3.30
N GLY A 89 24.66 -21.13 3.98
CA GLY A 89 24.79 -20.93 5.42
C GLY A 89 24.37 -22.13 6.26
N PHE A 90 23.81 -23.19 5.67
CA PHE A 90 23.56 -24.45 6.39
C PHE A 90 24.87 -25.12 6.83
N VAL A 91 24.97 -25.48 8.11
CA VAL A 91 26.15 -26.16 8.69
C VAL A 91 25.72 -27.44 9.43
N PRO A 92 26.12 -28.64 8.97
CA PRO A 92 25.90 -29.88 9.73
C PRO A 92 26.48 -29.81 11.14
N GLY A 93 25.70 -30.27 12.13
CA GLY A 93 26.05 -30.29 13.56
C GLY A 93 25.72 -29.01 14.31
N GLU A 94 25.47 -27.89 13.62
CA GLU A 94 25.02 -26.65 14.27
C GLU A 94 23.63 -26.84 14.89
N LEU A 95 23.43 -26.36 16.12
CA LEU A 95 22.16 -26.47 16.82
C LEU A 95 21.14 -25.50 16.25
N ALA A 96 19.99 -26.03 15.80
CA ALA A 96 18.85 -25.23 15.35
C ALA A 96 17.54 -25.92 15.73
N ARG A 97 16.42 -25.18 15.69
CA ARG A 97 15.09 -25.78 15.76
C ARG A 97 14.82 -26.43 14.40
N ILE A 98 14.90 -27.76 14.34
CA ILE A 98 14.98 -28.48 13.07
C ILE A 98 13.61 -28.93 12.56
N ILE A 99 13.45 -28.88 11.24
CA ILE A 99 12.41 -29.55 10.47
C ILE A 99 13.10 -30.65 9.66
N GLU A 100 12.51 -31.84 9.60
CA GLU A 100 12.99 -32.92 8.74
C GLU A 100 12.35 -32.84 7.37
N LEU A 101 13.17 -32.70 6.32
CA LEU A 101 12.72 -32.70 4.93
C LEU A 101 13.35 -33.85 4.16
N TRP A 102 12.53 -34.52 3.35
CA TRP A 102 12.95 -35.63 2.50
C TRP A 102 12.87 -35.22 1.04
N ARG A 103 13.96 -35.42 0.29
CA ARG A 103 13.90 -35.37 -1.17
C ARG A 103 13.53 -36.75 -1.69
N THR A 104 12.33 -36.87 -2.24
CA THR A 104 11.75 -38.16 -2.63
C THR A 104 12.07 -38.53 -4.10
N PRO A 105 12.03 -39.81 -4.50
CA PRO A 105 11.82 -41.00 -3.67
C PRO A 105 12.97 -41.24 -2.70
N ARG A 106 12.66 -41.60 -1.45
CA ARG A 106 13.68 -42.04 -0.48
C ARG A 106 13.32 -43.42 0.05
N THR A 107 14.28 -44.35 -0.05
CA THR A 107 14.14 -45.69 0.53
C THR A 107 14.82 -45.72 1.89
N ASN A 108 14.07 -46.08 2.92
CA ASN A 108 14.62 -46.34 4.25
C ASN A 108 14.05 -47.64 4.82
N ALA A 109 14.91 -48.50 5.37
CA ALA A 109 14.54 -49.80 5.94
C ALA A 109 13.62 -50.65 5.03
N GLY A 110 13.87 -50.63 3.71
CA GLY A 110 13.08 -51.39 2.72
C GLY A 110 11.77 -50.73 2.29
N LEU A 111 11.41 -49.56 2.82
CA LEU A 111 10.22 -48.80 2.43
C LEU A 111 10.63 -47.60 1.55
N THR A 112 10.12 -47.55 0.32
CA THR A 112 10.25 -46.38 -0.56
C THR A 112 9.10 -45.42 -0.31
N VAL A 113 9.43 -44.16 0.00
CA VAL A 113 8.45 -43.09 0.21
C VAL A 113 8.57 -42.09 -0.94
N ASN A 114 7.43 -41.80 -1.58
CA ASN A 114 7.27 -40.74 -2.57
C ASN A 114 6.51 -39.58 -1.95
N ALA A 115 6.83 -38.34 -2.32
CA ALA A 115 6.05 -37.17 -1.96
C ALA A 115 4.63 -37.28 -2.52
N ARG A 116 3.68 -36.64 -1.85
CA ARG A 116 2.29 -36.58 -2.31
C ARG A 116 2.12 -35.54 -3.41
N SER A 117 2.81 -34.42 -3.27
CA SER A 117 2.88 -33.32 -4.22
C SER A 117 4.35 -32.98 -4.47
N GLY A 118 4.66 -32.46 -5.65
CA GLY A 118 6.03 -32.08 -5.98
C GLY A 118 7.04 -33.21 -5.80
N SER A 119 8.05 -32.94 -5.00
CA SER A 119 9.31 -33.66 -4.98
C SER A 119 9.86 -33.86 -3.56
N GLN A 120 9.29 -33.15 -2.58
CA GLN A 120 9.71 -33.16 -1.18
C GLN A 120 8.53 -33.37 -0.23
N LEU A 121 8.82 -33.74 1.01
CA LEU A 121 7.83 -33.84 2.08
C LEU A 121 8.49 -33.49 3.42
N ALA A 122 7.67 -33.19 4.43
CA ALA A 122 8.13 -33.02 5.80
C ALA A 122 7.83 -34.26 6.66
N GLU A 123 8.71 -34.55 7.62
CA GLU A 123 8.45 -35.48 8.72
C GLU A 123 8.34 -34.71 10.04
N LEU A 124 7.22 -34.85 10.75
CA LEU A 124 6.97 -34.16 12.03
C LEU A 124 7.78 -34.78 13.18
N ASN A 125 8.16 -36.05 13.04
CA ASN A 125 8.97 -36.82 13.98
C ASN A 125 10.46 -36.73 13.61
N ALA A 126 11.01 -35.52 13.63
CA ALA A 126 12.39 -35.29 13.22
C ALA A 126 13.39 -35.99 14.18
N GLU A 127 13.64 -35.44 15.36
CA GLU A 127 14.37 -36.10 16.47
C GLU A 127 13.56 -36.04 17.79
N GLN A 128 12.32 -35.57 17.70
CA GLN A 128 11.29 -35.68 18.71
C GLN A 128 9.94 -35.49 18.01
N LEU A 129 8.87 -35.87 18.70
CA LEU A 129 7.54 -35.46 18.29
C LEU A 129 7.47 -33.93 18.41
N SER A 130 7.17 -33.28 17.30
CA SER A 130 7.14 -31.83 17.21
C SER A 130 5.93 -31.37 16.42
N ARG A 131 5.70 -30.06 16.47
CA ARG A 131 4.73 -29.35 15.65
C ARG A 131 5.48 -28.48 14.66
N ILE A 132 4.96 -28.36 13.44
CA ILE A 132 5.33 -27.27 12.53
C ILE A 132 4.13 -26.36 12.29
N SER A 133 4.35 -25.06 12.17
CA SER A 133 3.28 -24.08 11.96
C SER A 133 3.71 -22.84 11.21
N GLN A 134 2.72 -22.17 10.60
CA GLN A 134 2.86 -20.82 10.06
C GLN A 134 1.92 -19.87 10.79
N ASN A 135 2.39 -18.64 11.02
CA ASN A 135 1.53 -17.57 11.52
C ASN A 135 0.44 -17.23 10.48
N VAL A 136 -0.69 -16.76 10.98
CA VAL A 136 -1.83 -16.33 10.17
C VAL A 136 -2.62 -15.26 10.90
N CYS A 137 -3.09 -14.27 10.16
CA CYS A 137 -4.04 -13.30 10.64
C CYS A 137 -5.46 -13.81 10.42
N LEU A 138 -6.19 -14.04 11.51
CA LEU A 138 -7.61 -14.42 11.47
C LEU A 138 -8.49 -13.33 12.05
N VAL A 139 -9.72 -13.27 11.56
CA VAL A 139 -10.77 -12.38 12.06
C VAL A 139 -12.04 -13.17 12.33
N GLN A 140 -12.81 -12.72 13.31
CA GLN A 140 -14.09 -13.36 13.64
C GLN A 140 -14.97 -13.47 12.39
N GLY A 141 -15.51 -14.67 12.17
CA GLY A 141 -16.34 -14.96 10.99
C GLY A 141 -15.56 -15.57 9.82
N ASP A 142 -14.24 -15.72 9.92
CA ASP A 142 -13.48 -16.52 8.97
C ASP A 142 -14.08 -17.93 8.86
N GLU A 143 -14.31 -18.38 7.63
CA GLU A 143 -14.60 -19.76 7.30
C GLU A 143 -13.39 -20.32 6.56
N ILE A 144 -12.69 -21.25 7.21
CA ILE A 144 -11.43 -21.79 6.73
C ILE A 144 -11.72 -23.14 6.10
N GLN A 145 -11.42 -23.24 4.80
CA GLN A 145 -11.38 -24.53 4.11
C GLN A 145 -9.94 -25.05 4.15
N TRP A 146 -9.77 -26.31 4.50
CA TRP A 146 -8.45 -26.90 4.65
C TRP A 146 -8.38 -28.27 4.02
N ARG A 147 -7.20 -28.60 3.50
CA ARG A 147 -6.80 -29.94 3.06
C ARG A 147 -5.33 -30.15 3.37
N PHE A 148 -4.94 -31.39 3.63
CA PHE A 148 -3.55 -31.80 3.73
C PHE A 148 -3.47 -33.31 3.48
N SER A 149 -2.26 -33.80 3.22
CA SER A 149 -2.02 -35.23 3.08
C SER A 149 -1.11 -35.74 4.17
N HIS A 150 -1.46 -36.89 4.73
CA HIS A 150 -0.73 -37.51 5.81
C HIS A 150 -0.46 -38.98 5.53
N ARG A 151 0.71 -39.45 5.97
CA ARG A 151 1.16 -40.82 5.80
C ARG A 151 1.99 -41.24 7.01
N GLY A 152 1.69 -42.41 7.58
CA GLY A 152 2.56 -43.02 8.59
C GLY A 152 3.81 -43.63 7.95
N ARG A 153 4.88 -43.78 8.71
CA ARG A 153 6.18 -44.18 8.15
C ARG A 153 6.41 -45.69 8.19
N ALA A 154 6.27 -46.31 9.35
CA ALA A 154 6.86 -47.61 9.60
C ALA A 154 5.89 -48.80 9.56
N SER A 155 4.66 -48.64 10.07
CA SER A 155 3.74 -49.77 10.30
C SER A 155 2.58 -49.79 9.30
N ALA A 156 2.24 -50.98 8.81
CA ALA A 156 1.07 -51.23 7.96
C ALA A 156 -0.22 -51.47 8.76
N THR A 157 -0.13 -51.65 10.08
CA THR A 157 -1.27 -51.96 10.96
C THR A 157 -1.44 -50.96 12.10
N THR A 158 -0.37 -50.27 12.47
CA THR A 158 -0.38 -49.21 13.49
C THR A 158 -0.34 -47.87 12.78
N GLN A 159 -1.32 -47.02 13.07
CA GLN A 159 -1.38 -45.67 12.51
C GLN A 159 -0.38 -44.76 13.25
N ASP A 160 0.37 -43.97 12.49
CA ASP A 160 0.94 -42.75 13.03
C ASP A 160 -0.17 -41.69 13.09
N ARG A 161 -0.21 -40.90 14.16
CA ARG A 161 -1.26 -39.94 14.49
C ARG A 161 -0.68 -38.54 14.57
N MET A 162 -1.43 -37.58 14.03
CA MET A 162 -1.14 -36.16 14.18
C MET A 162 -2.42 -35.34 14.38
N ARG A 163 -2.26 -34.11 14.87
CA ARG A 163 -3.33 -33.10 14.95
C ARG A 163 -3.06 -31.94 14.01
N PHE A 164 -4.13 -31.43 13.42
CA PHE A 164 -4.18 -30.10 12.82
C PHE A 164 -4.75 -29.13 13.87
N LEU A 165 -4.08 -28.01 14.11
CA LEU A 165 -4.39 -27.07 15.19
C LEU A 165 -4.42 -25.63 14.69
N LEU A 166 -5.22 -24.84 15.41
CA LEU A 166 -5.19 -23.39 15.38
C LEU A 166 -4.75 -22.87 16.75
N GLY A 167 -3.56 -22.27 16.83
CA GLY A 167 -2.90 -22.03 18.10
C GLY A 167 -2.86 -23.33 18.92
N PRO A 168 -3.22 -23.34 20.21
CA PRO A 168 -3.31 -24.57 21.00
C PRO A 168 -4.61 -25.38 20.74
N SER A 169 -5.58 -24.85 20.00
CA SER A 169 -6.90 -25.46 19.83
C SER A 169 -6.89 -26.50 18.69
N PRO A 170 -7.21 -27.76 18.96
CA PRO A 170 -7.27 -28.77 17.90
C PRO A 170 -8.46 -28.53 16.97
N ILE A 171 -8.25 -28.78 15.68
CA ILE A 171 -9.29 -28.80 14.63
C ILE A 171 -9.69 -30.25 14.37
N VAL A 172 -8.72 -31.09 14.04
CA VAL A 172 -8.92 -32.51 13.75
C VAL A 172 -7.71 -33.32 14.21
N GLU A 173 -7.97 -34.54 14.66
CA GLU A 173 -6.95 -35.56 14.84
C GLU A 173 -7.15 -36.67 13.81
N VAL A 174 -6.04 -37.10 13.21
CA VAL A 174 -6.02 -38.06 12.11
C VAL A 174 -4.99 -39.14 12.36
N GLY A 175 -5.18 -40.30 11.74
CA GLY A 175 -4.18 -41.36 11.75
C GLY A 175 -4.09 -42.11 10.42
N THR A 176 -2.86 -42.45 10.02
CA THR A 176 -2.59 -43.19 8.78
C THR A 176 -1.44 -44.16 8.99
N THR A 177 -1.58 -45.37 8.46
CA THR A 177 -0.51 -46.37 8.35
C THR A 177 0.40 -46.05 7.16
N ASN A 178 1.50 -46.78 7.00
CA ASN A 178 2.41 -46.63 5.85
C ASN A 178 1.83 -47.11 4.51
N SER A 179 0.69 -47.78 4.54
CA SER A 179 -0.06 -48.26 3.38
C SER A 179 -1.33 -47.45 3.10
N GLY A 180 -1.53 -46.31 3.78
CA GLY A 180 -2.68 -45.41 3.56
C GLY A 180 -3.99 -45.83 4.23
N ALA A 181 -3.98 -46.94 4.97
CA ALA A 181 -5.11 -47.33 5.82
C ALA A 181 -5.18 -46.43 7.04
N GLY A 182 -6.39 -45.97 7.40
CA GLY A 182 -6.61 -45.00 8.47
C GLY A 182 -7.78 -44.07 8.15
N GLY A 183 -7.86 -42.95 8.85
CA GLY A 183 -8.96 -42.01 8.70
C GLY A 183 -8.92 -40.87 9.71
N VAL A 184 -10.02 -40.12 9.76
CA VAL A 184 -10.28 -39.14 10.81
C VAL A 184 -10.55 -39.89 12.10
N ILE A 185 -9.85 -39.53 13.18
CA ILE A 185 -10.04 -40.12 14.50
C ILE A 185 -11.07 -39.31 15.28
N THR A 186 -10.85 -37.99 15.35
CA THR A 186 -11.73 -37.06 16.07
C THR A 186 -11.77 -35.72 15.34
N THR A 187 -12.97 -35.21 15.09
CA THR A 187 -13.19 -33.82 14.66
C THR A 187 -13.54 -32.98 15.89
N PHE A 188 -12.74 -31.97 16.20
CA PHE A 188 -12.99 -31.07 17.32
C PHE A 188 -13.74 -29.82 16.89
N GLN A 189 -13.49 -29.34 15.67
CA GLN A 189 -14.11 -28.15 15.12
C GLN A 189 -14.55 -28.37 13.67
N GLY A 190 -15.74 -27.87 13.34
CA GLY A 190 -16.29 -27.91 11.99
C GLY A 190 -16.49 -29.32 11.45
N SER A 191 -16.00 -29.57 10.24
CA SER A 191 -16.13 -30.84 9.52
C SER A 191 -14.76 -31.41 9.15
N ALA A 192 -14.67 -32.73 9.05
CA ALA A 192 -13.48 -33.41 8.52
C ALA A 192 -13.88 -34.72 7.83
N THR A 193 -13.23 -35.00 6.71
CA THR A 193 -13.37 -36.24 5.95
C THR A 193 -11.98 -36.69 5.49
N SER A 194 -11.87 -37.95 5.02
CA SER A 194 -10.62 -38.45 4.45
C SER A 194 -10.86 -39.42 3.31
N ALA A 195 -9.92 -39.46 2.37
CA ALA A 195 -9.93 -40.39 1.25
C ALA A 195 -8.54 -41.02 1.06
N ALA A 196 -8.49 -42.27 0.61
CA ALA A 196 -7.21 -42.91 0.30
C ALA A 196 -6.51 -42.16 -0.84
N GLY A 197 -5.24 -41.81 -0.63
CA GLY A 197 -4.36 -41.23 -1.63
C GLY A 197 -3.39 -42.28 -2.21
N PRO A 198 -2.61 -41.91 -3.23
CA PRO A 198 -1.60 -42.81 -3.81
C PRO A 198 -0.44 -43.07 -2.84
N ASN A 199 0.35 -44.12 -3.10
CA ASN A 199 1.63 -44.38 -2.42
C ASN A 199 1.56 -44.45 -0.87
N GLY A 200 0.41 -44.87 -0.34
CA GLY A 200 0.17 -44.98 1.10
C GLY A 200 -0.13 -43.65 1.79
N TRP A 201 -0.36 -42.58 1.04
CA TRP A 201 -0.92 -41.33 1.56
C TRP A 201 -2.41 -41.44 1.81
N ARG A 202 -2.90 -40.58 2.69
CA ARG A 202 -4.33 -40.31 2.88
C ARG A 202 -4.54 -38.80 2.89
N ASP A 203 -5.51 -38.38 2.10
CA ASP A 203 -5.86 -36.98 1.97
C ASP A 203 -6.98 -36.67 2.98
N TYR A 204 -6.81 -35.60 3.74
CA TYR A 204 -7.73 -35.12 4.76
C TYR A 204 -8.21 -33.74 4.37
N GLN A 205 -9.50 -33.48 4.53
CA GLN A 205 -10.07 -32.18 4.21
C GLN A 205 -11.27 -31.86 5.08
N GLY A 206 -11.58 -30.58 5.20
CA GLY A 206 -12.71 -30.11 5.97
C GLY A 206 -12.83 -28.60 5.97
N THR A 207 -13.71 -28.13 6.86
CA THR A 207 -13.94 -26.72 7.08
C THR A 207 -14.08 -26.44 8.57
N PHE A 208 -13.72 -25.25 9.03
CA PHE A 208 -14.09 -24.77 10.36
C PHE A 208 -14.29 -23.24 10.34
N ALA A 209 -15.13 -22.74 11.24
CA ALA A 209 -15.34 -21.31 11.42
C ALA A 209 -14.51 -20.79 12.60
N TYR A 210 -13.87 -19.64 12.43
CA TYR A 210 -13.15 -18.97 13.51
C TYR A 210 -14.08 -18.01 14.26
N ALA A 211 -14.35 -18.34 15.52
CA ALA A 211 -15.18 -17.55 16.42
C ALA A 211 -14.38 -16.68 17.41
N GLY A 212 -13.04 -16.73 17.34
CA GLY A 212 -12.17 -15.96 18.24
C GLY A 212 -12.12 -14.47 17.92
N ILE A 213 -11.52 -13.69 18.82
CA ILE A 213 -11.21 -12.27 18.60
C ILE A 213 -10.16 -12.18 17.49
N GLY A 214 -10.29 -11.20 16.59
CA GLY A 214 -9.33 -11.01 15.50
C GLY A 214 -7.91 -10.75 16.00
N GLY A 215 -6.93 -11.40 15.37
CA GLY A 215 -5.54 -11.31 15.78
C GLY A 215 -4.64 -12.34 15.09
N THR A 216 -3.33 -12.19 15.30
CA THR A 216 -2.34 -13.15 14.81
C THR A 216 -2.37 -14.40 15.68
N THR A 217 -2.46 -15.55 15.04
CA THR A 217 -2.32 -16.88 15.63
C THR A 217 -1.50 -17.75 14.66
N ASP A 218 -1.33 -19.03 14.92
CA ASP A 218 -0.65 -19.94 14.00
C ASP A 218 -1.51 -21.15 13.65
N ILE A 219 -1.37 -21.64 12.44
CA ILE A 219 -1.96 -22.90 11.98
C ILE A 219 -0.85 -23.93 11.87
N GLY A 220 -1.04 -25.09 12.47
CA GLY A 220 0.04 -26.07 12.60
C GLY A 220 -0.40 -27.53 12.65
N PHE A 221 0.61 -28.40 12.52
CA PHE A 221 0.47 -29.85 12.50
C PHE A 221 1.40 -30.47 13.53
N GLU A 222 0.87 -31.26 14.45
CA GLU A 222 1.58 -31.81 15.61
C GLU A 222 1.57 -33.33 15.62
N ALA A 223 2.75 -33.94 15.70
CA ALA A 223 2.90 -35.39 15.87
C ALA A 223 2.43 -35.85 17.26
N LEU A 224 1.60 -36.90 17.31
CA LEU A 224 1.09 -37.51 18.55
C LEU A 224 1.59 -38.93 18.79
N SER A 225 2.12 -39.59 17.77
CA SER A 225 2.64 -40.95 17.89
C SER A 225 3.85 -41.17 16.97
N GLY A 226 4.31 -42.42 16.90
CA GLY A 226 5.58 -42.79 16.30
C GLY A 226 6.69 -42.82 17.35
N THR A 227 7.92 -42.71 16.89
CA THR A 227 9.11 -42.53 17.73
C THR A 227 9.69 -41.14 17.53
N ALA A 228 10.78 -40.82 18.22
CA ALA A 228 11.48 -39.55 18.06
C ALA A 228 11.91 -39.26 16.60
N THR A 229 12.25 -40.30 15.82
CA THR A 229 12.86 -40.15 14.49
C THR A 229 12.08 -40.84 13.36
N THR A 230 10.88 -41.32 13.66
CA THR A 230 10.05 -42.12 12.74
C THR A 230 8.58 -41.90 13.03
N GLY A 231 7.81 -41.40 12.07
CA GLY A 231 6.36 -41.36 12.20
C GLY A 231 5.63 -40.63 11.07
N ASN A 232 5.23 -39.40 11.36
CA ASN A 232 4.19 -38.70 10.62
C ASN A 232 4.79 -37.90 9.46
N PHE A 233 4.49 -38.30 8.22
CA PHE A 233 4.79 -37.50 7.03
C PHE A 233 3.62 -36.57 6.68
N LEU A 234 3.96 -35.37 6.24
CA LEU A 234 3.02 -34.30 5.90
C LEU A 234 3.41 -33.65 4.56
N ASP A 235 2.43 -33.43 3.71
CA ASP A 235 2.60 -32.80 2.40
C ASP A 235 1.24 -32.32 1.83
N ASP A 236 1.26 -31.62 0.69
CA ASP A 236 0.09 -31.18 -0.08
C ASP A 236 -0.94 -30.42 0.76
N ILE A 237 -0.46 -29.41 1.52
CA ILE A 237 -1.30 -28.60 2.39
C ILE A 237 -2.04 -27.55 1.56
N GLN A 238 -3.30 -27.29 1.90
CA GLN A 238 -4.09 -26.17 1.41
C GLN A 238 -4.87 -25.58 2.58
N VAL A 239 -4.79 -24.26 2.74
CA VAL A 239 -5.61 -23.53 3.70
C VAL A 239 -6.11 -22.28 2.98
N VAL A 240 -7.41 -22.22 2.75
CA VAL A 240 -8.06 -21.16 1.98
C VAL A 240 -8.71 -20.19 2.94
N LEU A 241 -8.37 -18.91 2.76
CA LEU A 241 -8.90 -17.79 3.51
C LEU A 241 -9.43 -16.74 2.53
N LYS A 242 -10.53 -16.09 2.90
CA LYS A 242 -10.99 -14.90 2.17
C LYS A 242 -9.93 -13.79 2.30
N PRO A 243 -9.62 -13.07 1.21
CA PRO A 243 -8.67 -11.96 1.26
C PRO A 243 -9.22 -10.81 2.11
N PHE A 244 -8.33 -9.94 2.55
CA PHE A 244 -8.68 -8.61 3.05
C PHE A 244 -8.61 -7.61 1.91
N VAL A 245 -9.63 -6.77 1.83
CA VAL A 245 -9.71 -5.66 0.87
C VAL A 245 -10.12 -4.41 1.63
N GLU A 246 -9.40 -3.31 1.39
CA GLU A 246 -9.73 -2.00 1.94
C GLU A 246 -9.39 -0.90 0.93
N LEU A 247 -9.88 0.31 1.15
CA LEU A 247 -9.33 1.49 0.50
C LEU A 247 -7.92 1.74 1.06
N ALA A 248 -6.95 2.05 0.21
CA ALA A 248 -5.55 2.14 0.63
C ALA A 248 -5.23 3.30 1.60
N GLY A 249 -6.15 4.26 1.75
CA GLY A 249 -6.05 5.39 2.67
C GLY A 249 -7.42 6.04 2.89
N GLY A 250 -7.60 6.70 4.04
CA GLY A 250 -8.86 7.40 4.37
C GLY A 250 -9.03 8.75 3.63
N THR A 251 -7.94 9.29 3.09
CA THR A 251 -7.96 10.54 2.32
C THR A 251 -7.06 10.41 1.10
N TYR A 252 -7.47 11.07 0.01
CA TYR A 252 -6.71 11.19 -1.23
C TYR A 252 -6.78 12.62 -1.72
N GLU A 253 -5.75 13.06 -2.44
CA GLU A 253 -5.73 14.37 -3.09
C GLU A 253 -5.18 14.19 -4.51
N THR A 254 -5.84 14.80 -5.49
CA THR A 254 -5.43 14.75 -6.89
C THR A 254 -5.68 16.11 -7.53
N THR A 255 -4.69 16.65 -8.22
CA THR A 255 -4.90 17.82 -9.09
C THR A 255 -5.57 17.41 -10.39
N GLU A 256 -6.48 18.23 -10.89
CA GLU A 256 -7.15 17.99 -12.16
C GLU A 256 -6.13 17.74 -13.30
N GLY A 257 -6.45 16.80 -14.19
CA GLY A 257 -5.54 16.36 -15.26
C GLY A 257 -4.36 15.48 -14.82
N VAL A 258 -4.16 15.26 -13.52
CA VAL A 258 -3.02 14.50 -12.99
C VAL A 258 -3.45 13.10 -12.54
N THR A 259 -2.55 12.11 -12.69
CA THR A 259 -2.82 10.71 -12.32
C THR A 259 -2.23 10.30 -10.96
N SER A 260 -1.42 11.15 -10.34
CA SER A 260 -0.86 10.92 -9.00
C SER A 260 -1.87 11.25 -7.91
N GLY A 261 -1.88 10.44 -6.84
CA GLY A 261 -2.76 10.67 -5.69
C GLY A 261 -4.18 10.15 -5.88
N LEU A 262 -4.44 9.43 -6.99
CA LEU A 262 -5.73 8.80 -7.24
C LEU A 262 -6.04 7.71 -6.20
N PRO A 263 -7.32 7.54 -5.84
CA PRO A 263 -7.75 6.48 -4.93
C PRO A 263 -7.43 5.06 -5.44
N ALA A 264 -7.08 4.18 -4.51
CA ALA A 264 -6.77 2.78 -4.77
C ALA A 264 -7.32 1.86 -3.67
N LEU A 265 -7.45 0.57 -3.99
CA LEU A 265 -7.61 -0.49 -3.02
C LEU A 265 -6.25 -0.99 -2.56
N ARG A 266 -6.23 -1.58 -1.37
CA ARG A 266 -5.16 -2.42 -0.88
C ARG A 266 -5.71 -3.82 -0.62
N VAL A 267 -4.98 -4.84 -1.05
CA VAL A 267 -5.42 -6.24 -0.97
C VAL A 267 -4.37 -7.07 -0.24
N ALA A 268 -4.81 -7.98 0.63
CA ALA A 268 -3.93 -8.95 1.28
C ALA A 268 -4.56 -10.35 1.28
N GLY A 269 -3.79 -11.36 0.88
CA GLY A 269 -4.22 -12.76 0.82
C GLY A 269 -4.21 -13.36 -0.59
N GLN A 270 -4.52 -14.64 -0.67
CA GLN A 270 -4.52 -15.41 -1.92
C GLN A 270 -5.86 -15.25 -2.67
N LEU A 271 -5.80 -15.18 -4.01
CA LEU A 271 -6.97 -15.19 -4.88
C LEU A 271 -6.87 -16.32 -5.90
N ASP A 272 -7.68 -17.36 -5.73
CA ASP A 272 -7.76 -18.50 -6.65
C ASP A 272 -8.68 -18.24 -7.86
N SER A 273 -9.51 -17.21 -7.76
CA SER A 273 -10.38 -16.70 -8.83
C SER A 273 -10.46 -15.18 -8.76
N ASP A 274 -10.74 -14.53 -9.88
CA ASP A 274 -10.84 -13.07 -9.93
C ASP A 274 -11.89 -12.56 -8.95
N LEU A 275 -11.51 -11.50 -8.22
CA LEU A 275 -12.40 -10.84 -7.27
C LEU A 275 -12.94 -9.56 -7.90
N VAL A 276 -14.26 -9.37 -7.85
CA VAL A 276 -14.92 -8.16 -8.32
C VAL A 276 -15.49 -7.42 -7.11
N VAL A 277 -14.94 -6.27 -6.79
CA VAL A 277 -15.40 -5.45 -5.65
C VAL A 277 -16.20 -4.26 -6.14
N GLN A 278 -17.18 -3.83 -5.35
CA GLN A 278 -18.06 -2.71 -5.71
C GLN A 278 -17.69 -1.47 -4.89
N ILE A 279 -17.60 -0.34 -5.58
CA ILE A 279 -17.37 0.98 -5.00
C ILE A 279 -18.57 1.86 -5.30
N THR A 280 -18.98 2.66 -4.32
CA THR A 280 -19.96 3.73 -4.52
C THR A 280 -19.32 5.09 -4.25
N THR A 281 -19.69 6.08 -5.06
CA THR A 281 -19.33 7.48 -4.85
C THR A 281 -20.49 8.27 -4.28
N SER A 282 -20.18 9.29 -3.49
CA SER A 282 -21.14 10.25 -2.95
C SER A 282 -20.62 11.68 -3.10
N SER A 283 -21.56 12.63 -3.20
CA SER A 283 -21.21 14.05 -3.25
C SER A 283 -20.79 14.54 -1.86
N GLY A 284 -19.64 15.20 -1.79
CA GLY A 284 -19.12 15.86 -0.59
C GLY A 284 -19.01 17.37 -0.76
N ALA A 285 -17.99 17.99 -0.15
CA ALA A 285 -17.75 19.43 -0.27
C ALA A 285 -17.48 19.85 -1.73
N GLY A 286 -17.91 21.07 -2.10
CA GLY A 286 -17.77 21.55 -3.49
C GLY A 286 -18.76 20.95 -4.49
N ASN A 287 -19.66 20.07 -4.04
CA ASN A 287 -20.72 19.45 -4.85
C ASN A 287 -20.22 18.81 -6.16
N PRO A 288 -19.31 17.81 -6.10
CA PRO A 288 -18.75 17.23 -7.30
C PRO A 288 -19.81 16.55 -8.19
N VAL A 289 -19.69 16.79 -9.48
CA VAL A 289 -20.55 16.30 -10.55
C VAL A 289 -19.82 15.20 -11.32
N LEU A 290 -20.37 13.99 -11.27
CA LEU A 290 -19.88 12.86 -12.04
C LEU A 290 -20.01 13.12 -13.54
N GLY A 291 -18.95 12.83 -14.30
CA GLY A 291 -18.84 13.09 -15.73
C GLY A 291 -18.33 14.49 -16.08
N VAL A 292 -18.20 15.38 -15.09
CA VAL A 292 -17.60 16.71 -15.23
C VAL A 292 -16.31 16.75 -14.42
N ASP A 293 -16.41 16.75 -13.09
CA ASP A 293 -15.28 16.93 -12.18
C ASP A 293 -14.47 15.63 -11.99
N TYR A 294 -15.15 14.48 -12.12
CA TYR A 294 -14.52 13.18 -12.05
C TYR A 294 -15.25 12.16 -12.92
N THR A 295 -14.55 11.10 -13.31
CA THR A 295 -15.17 9.95 -13.97
C THR A 295 -14.96 8.67 -13.17
N THR A 296 -15.88 7.72 -13.34
CA THR A 296 -15.78 6.36 -12.85
C THR A 296 -15.67 5.40 -14.04
N PRO A 297 -15.13 4.18 -13.85
CA PRO A 297 -14.97 3.20 -14.94
C PRO A 297 -16.25 2.90 -15.73
N THR A 298 -17.42 3.03 -15.11
CA THR A 298 -18.73 2.76 -15.72
C THR A 298 -19.56 4.01 -15.99
N GLY A 299 -19.04 5.20 -15.67
CA GLY A 299 -19.79 6.46 -15.77
C GLY A 299 -20.98 6.58 -14.79
N THR A 300 -21.06 5.71 -13.79
CA THR A 300 -22.11 5.67 -12.76
C THR A 300 -21.52 5.82 -11.37
N SER A 301 -22.32 6.28 -10.40
CA SER A 301 -21.87 6.44 -9.00
C SER A 301 -21.56 5.11 -8.33
N THR A 302 -22.10 4.01 -8.84
CA THR A 302 -21.72 2.65 -8.44
C THR A 302 -20.94 2.01 -9.58
N PHE A 303 -19.74 1.51 -9.30
CA PHE A 303 -18.90 0.81 -10.27
C PHE A 303 -18.18 -0.37 -9.63
N THR A 304 -17.54 -1.20 -10.46
CA THR A 304 -16.80 -2.36 -9.97
C THR A 304 -15.32 -2.28 -10.35
N VAL A 305 -14.47 -2.85 -9.49
CA VAL A 305 -13.04 -2.99 -9.69
C VAL A 305 -12.71 -4.47 -9.71
N ARG A 306 -12.02 -4.91 -10.76
CA ARG A 306 -11.58 -6.30 -10.93
C ARG A 306 -10.17 -6.46 -10.39
N ILE A 307 -10.01 -7.33 -9.41
CA ILE A 307 -8.72 -7.76 -8.86
C ILE A 307 -8.42 -9.15 -9.43
N PRO A 308 -7.37 -9.31 -10.24
CA PRO A 308 -7.10 -10.58 -10.91
C PRO A 308 -6.63 -11.67 -9.94
N ALA A 309 -7.02 -12.91 -10.20
CA ALA A 309 -6.37 -14.07 -9.59
C ALA A 309 -4.92 -14.20 -10.06
N ARG A 310 -4.07 -14.76 -9.21
CA ARG A 310 -2.67 -15.05 -9.54
C ARG A 310 -2.10 -16.12 -8.60
N SER A 311 -0.99 -16.74 -8.99
CA SER A 311 -0.37 -17.83 -8.21
C SER A 311 0.20 -17.37 -6.86
N GLU A 312 0.72 -16.14 -6.81
CA GLU A 312 1.32 -15.57 -5.59
C GLU A 312 0.32 -14.70 -4.83
N PRO A 313 0.32 -14.75 -3.50
CA PRO A 313 -0.63 -13.97 -2.70
C PRO A 313 -0.38 -12.47 -2.81
N TYR A 314 -1.44 -11.68 -2.57
CA TYR A 314 -1.34 -10.23 -2.43
C TYR A 314 -0.69 -9.86 -1.09
N HIS A 315 0.34 -9.02 -1.17
CA HIS A 315 1.12 -8.48 -0.06
C HIS A 315 0.94 -6.96 0.04
N GLY A 316 -0.32 -6.51 0.05
CA GLY A 316 -0.64 -5.09 0.21
C GLY A 316 -0.48 -4.25 -1.06
N GLU A 317 -0.48 -4.85 -2.25
CA GLU A 317 -0.40 -4.12 -3.50
C GLU A 317 -1.59 -3.18 -3.67
N LEU A 318 -1.31 -2.06 -4.35
CA LEU A 318 -2.32 -1.07 -4.66
C LEU A 318 -3.00 -1.39 -6.00
N ILE A 319 -4.33 -1.47 -5.98
CA ILE A 319 -5.15 -1.66 -7.18
C ILE A 319 -5.90 -0.36 -7.45
N SER A 320 -5.63 0.27 -8.60
CA SER A 320 -6.31 1.51 -8.98
C SER A 320 -7.83 1.30 -9.06
N LEU A 321 -8.61 2.28 -8.59
CA LEU A 321 -10.06 2.29 -8.77
C LEU A 321 -10.49 2.65 -10.21
N GLY A 322 -9.57 3.11 -11.06
CA GLY A 322 -9.89 3.58 -12.41
C GLY A 322 -10.65 4.90 -12.44
N LEU A 323 -10.58 5.68 -11.36
CA LEU A 323 -11.11 7.05 -11.29
C LEU A 323 -10.19 8.01 -12.06
N THR A 324 -10.76 9.08 -12.61
CA THR A 324 -9.99 10.18 -13.20
C THR A 324 -10.55 11.51 -12.72
N ALA A 325 -9.69 12.51 -12.56
CA ALA A 325 -10.06 13.92 -12.43
C ALA A 325 -9.68 14.64 -13.75
N PRO A 326 -10.62 14.83 -14.68
CA PRO A 326 -10.34 15.53 -15.94
C PRO A 326 -9.81 16.95 -15.69
N ALA A 327 -8.89 17.42 -16.53
CA ALA A 327 -8.48 18.83 -16.52
C ALA A 327 -9.57 19.69 -17.13
N ASN A 328 -9.73 20.90 -16.60
CA ASN A 328 -10.54 21.93 -17.23
C ASN A 328 -9.79 23.29 -17.25
N THR A 329 -10.47 24.39 -17.56
CA THR A 329 -9.85 25.74 -17.65
C THR A 329 -10.70 26.81 -16.95
N VAL A 330 -11.60 26.37 -16.07
CA VAL A 330 -12.60 27.18 -15.40
C VAL A 330 -12.42 26.94 -13.92
N PHE A 331 -12.07 28.00 -13.20
CA PHE A 331 -12.07 27.94 -11.75
C PHE A 331 -13.47 27.61 -11.25
N ASP A 332 -13.57 26.47 -10.60
CA ASP A 332 -14.80 25.94 -10.07
C ASP A 332 -14.59 25.27 -8.70
N GLY A 333 -13.37 25.41 -8.16
CA GLY A 333 -13.01 25.21 -6.77
C GLY A 333 -12.69 23.75 -6.44
N SER A 334 -11.91 23.53 -5.38
CA SER A 334 -11.60 22.17 -4.93
C SER A 334 -12.85 21.45 -4.42
N ARG A 335 -12.97 20.17 -4.76
CA ARG A 335 -14.14 19.34 -4.47
C ARG A 335 -13.77 18.07 -3.74
N VAL A 336 -14.72 17.47 -3.04
CA VAL A 336 -14.50 16.22 -2.31
C VAL A 336 -15.53 15.18 -2.74
N VAL A 337 -15.04 14.08 -3.32
CA VAL A 337 -15.83 12.89 -3.63
C VAL A 337 -15.71 11.91 -2.47
N GLY A 338 -16.85 11.52 -1.88
CA GLY A 338 -16.88 10.43 -0.92
C GLY A 338 -16.78 9.08 -1.64
N LEU A 339 -15.96 8.17 -1.13
CA LEU A 339 -15.82 6.81 -1.64
C LEU A 339 -16.22 5.81 -0.55
N GLN A 340 -16.93 4.75 -0.95
CA GLN A 340 -17.26 3.65 -0.06
C GLN A 340 -17.01 2.32 -0.76
N LEU A 341 -16.20 1.47 -0.13
CA LEU A 341 -16.09 0.06 -0.45
C LEU A 341 -17.33 -0.65 0.10
N VAL A 342 -18.14 -1.21 -0.79
CA VAL A 342 -19.34 -1.96 -0.40
C VAL A 342 -18.91 -3.27 0.26
N PRO A 343 -19.35 -3.61 1.47
CA PRO A 343 -18.97 -4.88 2.11
C PRO A 343 -19.50 -6.11 1.35
N ASP A 344 -18.71 -7.17 1.28
CA ASP A 344 -19.12 -8.47 0.76
C ASP A 344 -18.39 -9.61 1.47
N ASP A 345 -18.82 -9.87 2.71
CA ASP A 345 -18.26 -10.90 3.59
C ASP A 345 -18.36 -12.32 3.02
N SER A 346 -19.10 -12.54 1.92
CA SER A 346 -19.12 -13.81 1.21
C SER A 346 -17.85 -14.05 0.39
N ARG A 347 -17.17 -12.98 -0.05
CA ARG A 347 -15.99 -13.05 -0.94
C ARG A 347 -14.72 -12.45 -0.35
N TYR A 348 -14.80 -11.43 0.49
CA TYR A 348 -13.66 -10.79 1.17
C TYR A 348 -14.08 -10.16 2.49
N PHE A 349 -13.13 -9.79 3.33
CA PHE A 349 -13.40 -8.97 4.51
C PHE A 349 -12.82 -7.58 4.38
N THR A 350 -13.59 -6.57 4.80
CA THR A 350 -13.07 -5.21 4.98
C THR A 350 -12.33 -5.10 6.31
N ARG A 351 -11.04 -5.43 6.29
CA ARG A 351 -10.12 -5.47 7.45
C ARG A 351 -8.78 -4.85 7.07
N SER A 352 -8.05 -4.38 8.07
CA SER A 352 -6.73 -3.79 7.82
C SER A 352 -5.78 -4.85 7.30
N SER A 353 -5.19 -4.56 6.15
CA SER A 353 -4.12 -5.34 5.53
C SER A 353 -2.79 -5.16 6.25
N THR A 354 -2.65 -4.21 7.17
CA THR A 354 -1.38 -3.91 7.86
C THR A 354 -1.41 -4.13 9.37
N GLN A 355 -2.59 -4.22 9.97
CA GLN A 355 -2.76 -4.48 11.39
C GLN A 355 -3.79 -5.58 11.61
N CYS A 356 -3.33 -6.76 12.04
CA CYS A 356 -4.22 -7.90 12.20
C CYS A 356 -5.30 -7.64 13.26
N GLY A 357 -6.55 -7.97 12.94
CA GLY A 357 -7.71 -7.75 13.80
C GLY A 357 -8.30 -6.34 13.75
N ALA A 358 -7.60 -5.36 13.16
CA ALA A 358 -8.13 -4.00 13.02
C ALA A 358 -9.13 -3.89 11.86
N ALA A 359 -10.04 -2.90 11.98
CA ALA A 359 -10.94 -2.54 10.90
C ALA A 359 -10.14 -1.99 9.70
N GLY A 360 -10.57 -2.34 8.49
CA GLY A 360 -10.00 -1.77 7.27
C GLY A 360 -10.66 -0.45 6.93
N VAL A 361 -10.03 0.33 6.07
CA VAL A 361 -10.62 1.57 5.57
C VAL A 361 -11.76 1.25 4.60
N ALA A 362 -13.00 1.39 5.06
CA ALA A 362 -14.20 1.16 4.24
C ALA A 362 -14.66 2.41 3.48
N THR A 363 -14.26 3.59 3.93
CA THR A 363 -14.64 4.88 3.34
C THR A 363 -13.44 5.81 3.22
N SER A 364 -13.41 6.60 2.15
CA SER A 364 -12.36 7.60 1.93
C SER A 364 -12.95 8.92 1.42
N ALA A 365 -12.27 10.03 1.70
CA ALA A 365 -12.52 11.31 1.07
C ALA A 365 -11.46 11.55 -0.02
N TRP A 366 -11.89 11.76 -1.26
CA TRP A 366 -10.99 12.10 -2.37
C TRP A 366 -11.18 13.57 -2.75
N THR A 367 -10.18 14.40 -2.45
CA THR A 367 -10.16 15.81 -2.82
C THR A 367 -9.59 15.98 -4.22
N ILE A 368 -10.38 16.58 -5.09
CA ILE A 368 -9.98 17.03 -6.41
C ILE A 368 -9.60 18.50 -6.27
N LEU A 369 -8.36 18.79 -6.62
CA LEU A 369 -7.73 20.08 -6.43
C LEU A 369 -7.77 20.83 -7.76
N ASP A 370 -8.56 21.89 -7.78
CA ASP A 370 -8.59 22.89 -8.85
C ASP A 370 -7.20 23.55 -9.00
N ASP A 371 -6.72 23.62 -10.23
CA ASP A 371 -5.47 24.27 -10.63
C ASP A 371 -5.68 25.46 -11.56
N ASP A 372 -6.88 26.05 -11.53
CA ASP A 372 -7.27 27.18 -12.35
C ASP A 372 -7.17 28.52 -11.61
N VAL A 373 -7.03 29.59 -12.38
CA VAL A 373 -6.93 30.96 -11.85
C VAL A 373 -8.31 31.47 -11.44
N ASP A 374 -8.45 31.89 -10.18
CA ASP A 374 -9.61 32.67 -9.71
C ASP A 374 -9.27 34.17 -9.60
N LEU A 375 -9.52 34.91 -10.68
CA LEU A 375 -9.25 36.34 -10.78
C LEU A 375 -10.54 37.14 -10.94
N SER A 376 -10.74 38.15 -10.11
CA SER A 376 -11.86 39.08 -10.23
C SER A 376 -11.39 40.53 -10.39
N ILE A 377 -12.18 41.35 -11.08
CA ILE A 377 -11.96 42.79 -11.20
C ILE A 377 -13.27 43.54 -10.95
N SER A 378 -13.19 44.60 -10.15
CA SER A 378 -14.30 45.52 -9.90
C SER A 378 -13.89 46.94 -10.22
N LYS A 379 -14.81 47.73 -10.78
CA LYS A 379 -14.62 49.16 -11.04
C LYS A 379 -15.71 49.96 -10.35
N SER A 380 -15.32 50.90 -9.50
CA SER A 380 -16.23 51.83 -8.85
C SER A 380 -15.86 53.27 -9.18
N VAL A 381 -16.80 54.20 -9.00
CA VAL A 381 -16.61 55.62 -9.26
C VAL A 381 -17.13 56.45 -8.09
N SER A 382 -16.40 57.51 -7.73
CA SER A 382 -16.81 58.45 -6.69
C SER A 382 -16.47 59.90 -7.10
N PRO A 383 -17.43 60.84 -7.03
CA PRO A 383 -18.85 60.61 -6.71
C PRO A 383 -19.56 59.82 -7.82
N ALA A 384 -20.62 59.08 -7.47
CA ALA A 384 -21.42 58.30 -8.42
C ALA A 384 -22.28 59.18 -9.35
N ASN A 385 -22.58 60.42 -8.92
CA ASN A 385 -23.25 61.43 -9.72
C ASN A 385 -22.32 62.64 -9.85
N ALA A 386 -22.17 63.15 -11.07
CA ALA A 386 -21.29 64.27 -11.38
C ALA A 386 -21.87 65.08 -12.54
N ARG A 387 -21.62 66.39 -12.53
CA ARG A 387 -21.97 67.33 -13.61
C ARG A 387 -20.83 67.45 -14.59
N SER A 388 -21.12 67.94 -15.79
CA SER A 388 -20.07 68.33 -16.74
C SER A 388 -19.13 69.33 -16.08
N GLY A 389 -17.83 69.03 -16.12
CA GLY A 389 -16.76 69.78 -15.50
C GLY A 389 -16.29 69.26 -14.15
N ASP A 390 -17.05 68.40 -13.47
CA ASP A 390 -16.67 67.78 -12.19
C ASP A 390 -15.56 66.73 -12.40
N ASN A 391 -14.79 66.46 -11.34
CA ASN A 391 -13.85 65.34 -11.33
C ASN A 391 -14.47 64.12 -10.64
N VAL A 392 -14.33 62.97 -11.27
CA VAL A 392 -14.70 61.66 -10.72
C VAL A 392 -13.46 60.78 -10.57
N THR A 393 -13.37 60.05 -9.47
CA THR A 393 -12.30 59.10 -9.22
C THR A 393 -12.80 57.68 -9.48
N TYR A 394 -12.20 57.01 -10.45
CA TYR A 394 -12.40 55.59 -10.67
C TYR A 394 -11.44 54.79 -9.81
N THR A 395 -11.94 53.71 -9.21
CA THR A 395 -11.15 52.74 -8.47
C THR A 395 -11.33 51.38 -9.11
N LEU A 396 -10.28 50.83 -9.70
CA LEU A 396 -10.25 49.45 -10.20
C LEU A 396 -9.58 48.59 -9.13
N THR A 397 -10.28 47.58 -8.62
CA THR A 397 -9.70 46.61 -7.68
C THR A 397 -9.70 45.25 -8.34
N THR A 398 -8.50 44.71 -8.55
CA THR A 398 -8.26 43.36 -9.07
C THR A 398 -7.85 42.47 -7.91
N THR A 399 -8.47 41.32 -7.78
CA THR A 399 -8.33 40.41 -6.65
C THR A 399 -8.01 39.01 -7.15
N SER A 400 -6.92 38.41 -6.67
CA SER A 400 -6.78 36.95 -6.71
C SER A 400 -7.58 36.41 -5.53
N ASN A 401 -8.65 35.69 -5.81
CA ASN A 401 -9.57 35.26 -4.76
C ASN A 401 -8.89 34.22 -3.85
N ALA A 402 -9.18 34.29 -2.55
CA ALA A 402 -8.45 33.53 -1.53
C ALA A 402 -8.60 32.00 -1.63
N ASN A 403 -9.59 31.52 -2.37
CA ASN A 403 -9.85 30.09 -2.56
C ASN A 403 -9.07 29.50 -3.74
N ALA A 404 -8.37 30.32 -4.54
CA ALA A 404 -7.48 29.85 -5.59
C ALA A 404 -6.30 29.08 -5.00
N ARG A 405 -5.77 28.13 -5.78
CA ARG A 405 -4.55 27.40 -5.43
C ARG A 405 -3.32 27.80 -6.22
N ILE A 406 -3.52 28.41 -7.38
CA ILE A 406 -2.43 28.82 -8.26
C ILE A 406 -2.27 30.34 -8.26
N ASN A 407 -1.03 30.77 -8.47
CA ASN A 407 -0.69 32.18 -8.56
C ASN A 407 -1.16 32.74 -9.90
N VAL A 408 -1.67 33.96 -9.87
CA VAL A 408 -2.00 34.70 -11.09
C VAL A 408 -0.72 35.23 -11.69
N THR A 409 -0.44 34.85 -12.93
CA THR A 409 0.70 35.37 -13.70
C THR A 409 0.22 35.89 -15.05
N GLY A 410 0.86 36.94 -15.56
CA GLY A 410 0.56 37.49 -16.89
C GLY A 410 -0.82 38.17 -17.01
N ALA A 411 -1.50 38.47 -15.90
CA ALA A 411 -2.77 39.19 -15.93
C ALA A 411 -2.57 40.61 -16.50
N VAL A 412 -3.49 41.05 -17.36
CA VAL A 412 -3.44 42.37 -18.00
C VAL A 412 -4.70 43.16 -17.68
N ILE A 413 -4.55 44.32 -17.03
CA ILE A 413 -5.64 45.26 -16.80
C ILE A 413 -5.70 46.28 -17.93
N ARG A 414 -6.89 46.50 -18.48
CA ARG A 414 -7.18 47.59 -19.42
C ARG A 414 -8.36 48.40 -18.93
N ASP A 415 -8.26 49.72 -19.05
CA ASP A 415 -9.38 50.64 -18.87
C ASP A 415 -9.48 51.56 -20.09
N PRO A 416 -10.18 51.16 -21.16
CA PRO A 416 -10.27 51.94 -22.40
C PRO A 416 -10.85 53.33 -22.18
N ALA A 417 -10.38 54.31 -22.96
CA ALA A 417 -10.97 55.64 -22.97
C ALA A 417 -12.43 55.57 -23.45
N VAL A 418 -13.31 56.34 -22.80
CA VAL A 418 -14.73 56.44 -23.15
C VAL A 418 -15.12 57.88 -23.42
N THR A 419 -16.12 58.09 -24.27
CA THR A 419 -16.66 59.44 -24.52
C THR A 419 -17.30 60.01 -23.27
N GLY A 420 -17.20 61.33 -23.08
CA GLY A 420 -17.81 62.01 -21.94
C GLY A 420 -16.95 62.04 -20.67
N LEU A 421 -15.72 61.52 -20.74
CA LEU A 421 -14.68 61.68 -19.74
C LEU A 421 -13.40 62.18 -20.39
N ASP A 422 -12.76 63.17 -19.79
CA ASP A 422 -11.40 63.60 -20.10
C ASP A 422 -10.48 63.16 -18.96
N CYS A 423 -9.72 62.11 -19.22
CA CYS A 423 -8.74 61.59 -18.29
C CYS A 423 -7.31 62.07 -18.60
N SER A 424 -7.10 62.95 -19.59
CA SER A 424 -5.75 63.28 -20.10
C SER A 424 -4.77 63.82 -19.04
N ALA A 425 -5.29 64.44 -17.98
CA ALA A 425 -4.53 64.93 -16.84
C ALA A 425 -4.40 63.90 -15.69
N ALA A 426 -4.95 62.70 -15.83
CA ALA A 426 -4.95 61.69 -14.78
C ALA A 426 -3.54 61.12 -14.58
N THR A 427 -3.10 61.08 -13.32
CA THR A 427 -1.94 60.30 -12.88
C THR A 427 -2.45 59.12 -12.07
N PRO A 428 -2.64 57.92 -12.68
CA PRO A 428 -3.11 56.77 -11.94
C PRO A 428 -2.20 56.48 -10.76
N THR A 429 -2.79 56.16 -9.62
CA THR A 429 -2.06 55.69 -8.43
C THR A 429 -2.35 54.21 -8.25
N CYS A 430 -1.38 53.48 -7.72
CA CYS A 430 -1.50 52.06 -7.48
C CYS A 430 -1.17 51.73 -6.01
N THR A 431 -1.98 50.87 -5.41
CA THR A 431 -1.73 50.26 -4.10
C THR A 431 -1.96 48.76 -4.18
N ALA A 432 -1.15 47.97 -3.48
CA ALA A 432 -1.31 46.51 -3.43
C ALA A 432 -1.24 45.99 -1.98
N THR A 433 -1.96 44.92 -1.68
CA THR A 433 -1.79 44.18 -0.43
C THR A 433 -0.50 43.35 -0.52
N ARG A 434 0.43 43.48 0.42
CA ARG A 434 1.70 42.72 0.36
C ARG A 434 1.48 41.19 0.49
N PRO A 435 2.34 40.35 -0.11
CA PRO A 435 3.54 40.65 -0.92
C PRO A 435 3.32 41.16 -2.36
N ALA A 436 2.08 41.22 -2.84
CA ALA A 436 1.77 41.70 -4.16
C ALA A 436 2.33 43.09 -4.50
N LEU A 437 2.67 43.28 -5.77
CA LEU A 437 3.32 44.48 -6.27
C LEU A 437 2.46 45.20 -7.31
N CYS A 438 2.54 46.52 -7.30
CA CYS A 438 2.03 47.34 -8.38
C CYS A 438 2.84 47.13 -9.66
N ALA A 439 2.17 47.22 -10.81
CA ALA A 439 2.87 47.23 -12.09
C ALA A 439 3.86 48.40 -12.16
N PRO A 440 5.11 48.17 -12.63
CA PRO A 440 6.12 49.22 -12.73
C PRO A 440 5.67 50.40 -13.59
N ASP A 441 4.97 50.12 -14.70
CA ASP A 441 4.28 51.13 -15.51
C ASP A 441 2.77 51.01 -15.29
N HIS A 442 2.20 52.03 -14.65
CA HIS A 442 0.76 52.20 -14.44
C HIS A 442 0.29 53.54 -15.03
N SER A 443 0.96 54.01 -16.08
CA SER A 443 0.56 55.23 -16.78
C SER A 443 -0.82 55.10 -17.42
N LEU A 444 -1.50 56.24 -17.60
CA LEU A 444 -2.79 56.27 -18.28
C LEU A 444 -2.69 55.74 -19.71
N ALA A 445 -1.59 56.04 -20.42
CA ALA A 445 -1.37 55.57 -21.79
C ALA A 445 -1.31 54.04 -21.87
N THR A 446 -0.63 53.39 -20.93
CA THR A 446 -0.55 51.92 -20.85
C THR A 446 -1.90 51.33 -20.47
N LEU A 447 -2.60 51.91 -19.49
CA LEU A 447 -3.91 51.44 -19.06
C LEU A 447 -4.99 51.57 -20.15
N GLN A 448 -4.96 52.64 -20.95
CA GLN A 448 -5.89 52.89 -22.07
C GLN A 448 -5.45 52.22 -23.38
N GLY A 449 -4.20 51.76 -23.48
CA GLY A 449 -3.60 51.19 -24.69
C GLY A 449 -3.39 49.68 -24.64
N SER A 450 -2.12 49.25 -24.55
CA SER A 450 -1.71 47.84 -24.56
C SER A 450 -2.10 47.07 -23.31
N GLY A 451 -2.54 47.76 -22.27
CA GLY A 451 -2.85 47.19 -20.97
C GLY A 451 -1.64 47.09 -20.06
N MET A 452 -1.94 47.17 -18.78
CA MET A 452 -0.99 47.10 -17.69
C MET A 452 -0.82 45.65 -17.24
N VAL A 453 0.37 45.09 -17.40
CA VAL A 453 0.69 43.73 -16.94
C VAL A 453 0.92 43.76 -15.44
N LEU A 454 0.13 42.99 -14.70
CA LEU A 454 0.34 42.81 -13.26
C LEU A 454 1.52 41.85 -13.00
N PRO A 455 2.36 42.16 -12.01
CA PRO A 455 3.27 41.17 -11.42
C PRO A 455 2.51 39.96 -10.87
N GLU A 456 3.25 38.91 -10.53
CA GLU A 456 2.67 37.72 -9.91
C GLU A 456 1.82 38.08 -8.67
N PHE A 457 0.66 37.42 -8.59
CA PHE A 457 -0.36 37.62 -7.57
C PHE A 457 -0.65 36.31 -6.86
N LEU A 458 -0.43 36.26 -5.55
CA LEU A 458 -0.77 35.12 -4.72
C LEU A 458 -2.27 35.12 -4.39
N PRO A 459 -2.87 33.94 -4.14
CA PRO A 459 -4.24 33.84 -3.63
C PRO A 459 -4.50 34.73 -2.41
N GLY A 460 -5.57 35.53 -2.46
CA GLY A 460 -6.01 36.46 -1.42
C GLY A 460 -5.49 37.89 -1.57
N GLU A 461 -4.62 38.17 -2.55
CA GLU A 461 -4.06 39.50 -2.77
C GLU A 461 -4.96 40.40 -3.62
N GLN A 462 -4.76 41.73 -3.50
CA GLN A 462 -5.49 42.78 -4.22
C GLN A 462 -4.59 43.90 -4.76
N VAL A 463 -4.73 44.25 -6.04
CA VAL A 463 -4.17 45.47 -6.64
C VAL A 463 -5.31 46.44 -6.85
N GLN A 464 -5.13 47.66 -6.34
CA GLN A 464 -6.06 48.75 -6.55
C GLN A 464 -5.40 49.88 -7.34
N LEU A 465 -6.03 50.26 -8.45
CA LEU A 465 -5.69 51.44 -9.23
C LEU A 465 -6.72 52.53 -9.00
N ARG A 466 -6.27 53.77 -8.84
CA ARG A 466 -7.15 54.94 -8.78
C ARG A 466 -6.74 55.99 -9.78
N LEU A 467 -7.69 56.49 -10.57
CA LEU A 467 -7.46 57.55 -11.53
C LEU A 467 -8.63 58.54 -11.53
N ALA A 468 -8.32 59.84 -11.63
CA ALA A 468 -9.30 60.91 -11.64
C ALA A 468 -9.49 61.44 -13.06
N CYS A 469 -10.74 61.47 -13.53
CA CYS A 469 -11.09 62.04 -14.83
C CYS A 469 -12.07 63.19 -14.65
N ARG A 470 -12.00 64.17 -15.53
CA ARG A 470 -12.98 65.25 -15.63
C ARG A 470 -14.16 64.81 -16.48
N VAL A 471 -15.38 65.00 -16.01
CA VAL A 471 -16.60 64.71 -16.78
C VAL A 471 -16.74 65.75 -17.88
N THR A 472 -16.84 65.30 -19.12
CA THR A 472 -17.11 66.16 -20.29
C THR A 472 -18.48 65.89 -20.92
N ALA A 473 -19.14 64.82 -20.50
CA ALA A 473 -20.50 64.51 -20.92
C ALA A 473 -21.44 65.68 -20.57
N SER A 474 -22.17 66.16 -21.57
CA SER A 474 -23.32 67.05 -21.36
C SER A 474 -24.54 66.18 -21.10
N GLY A 475 -24.99 66.08 -19.85
CA GLY A 475 -26.27 65.45 -19.54
C GLY A 475 -27.43 66.23 -20.18
N VAL A 476 -28.44 65.52 -20.69
CA VAL A 476 -29.75 66.10 -21.00
C VAL A 476 -30.28 66.76 -19.72
N ALA A 477 -30.81 67.98 -19.85
CA ALA A 477 -31.36 68.74 -18.72
C ALA A 477 -32.34 67.88 -17.89
N PRO A 478 -32.36 68.02 -16.55
CA PRO A 478 -33.22 67.24 -15.66
C PRO A 478 -34.70 67.37 -15.99
#